data_AF-A0A0Q5E153-F1
#
_entry.id   AF-A0A0Q5E153-F1
#
_cell.length_a   1.000
_cell.length_b   1.000
_cell.length_c   1.000
_cell.angle_alpha   90.00
_cell.angle_beta   90.00
_cell.angle_gamma   90.00
#
_symmetry.space_group_name_H-M   'P 1'
#
loop_
_entity.id
_entity.type
_entity.pdbx_description
1 polymer ?
#
loop_
_entity_poly.entity_id
_entity_poly.type
_entity_poly.pdbx_seq_one_letter_code
_entity_poly.pdbx_strand_id
1 'polypeptide(L)'
;MRKRTALVGVLAITVSLTGCARGIDTDDSGSTALVEEFFAHLEAGEATKAAALTTIDFPEEFIDDDFYRASDALPTDARIVETRGYDSGGFRATVEYTFDGAEAPGTLELSVSREDGELRITGWRGDTPITIGGIESAATVTVNDQLEYPLAEDSAELQLLPGAYGVRYEDPTGLTKLLGTEDAFTAYVPDLGGDEGRADFSFSPAFTADVEPGLAAAVEGLQATCAAERFVGPSCPTELTASLPGPLGEAVTAQWFREPGPVITLTDGEYHATSTFRVRFSDDELPITTVSYTGVLTRDPAGAIAFTPEPSSSSPQTSAR
;
A
#
# COMPACT_ATOMS: atom_id res chain seq x y z
N MET A 1 41.33 -63.41 -61.96
CA MET A 1 40.40 -63.25 -63.09
C MET A 1 39.93 -61.78 -63.16
N ARG A 2 40.11 -61.13 -64.33
CA ARG A 2 39.25 -60.09 -65.00
C ARG A 2 38.06 -59.54 -64.16
N LYS A 3 37.71 -58.24 -64.07
CA LYS A 3 37.61 -57.06 -64.99
C LYS A 3 37.26 -55.82 -64.10
N ARG A 4 37.86 -54.63 -64.27
CA ARG A 4 37.42 -53.41 -65.02
C ARG A 4 36.08 -52.74 -64.63
N THR A 5 36.10 -51.39 -64.71
CA THR A 5 35.01 -50.39 -64.95
C THR A 5 34.34 -49.86 -63.67
N ALA A 6 34.36 -48.59 -63.23
CA ALA A 6 34.33 -47.21 -63.77
C ALA A 6 32.94 -46.52 -63.65
N LEU A 7 33.00 -45.28 -63.12
CA LEU A 7 32.10 -44.10 -63.24
C LEU A 7 30.65 -44.17 -62.70
N VAL A 8 30.31 -43.24 -61.79
CA VAL A 8 29.17 -42.30 -61.93
C VAL A 8 29.51 -41.02 -61.15
N GLY A 9 29.60 -39.89 -61.86
CA GLY A 9 29.59 -38.56 -61.28
C GLY A 9 28.15 -38.05 -61.10
N VAL A 10 27.90 -37.30 -60.03
CA VAL A 10 26.64 -36.60 -59.80
C VAL A 10 26.94 -35.10 -59.76
N LEU A 11 26.29 -34.41 -60.70
CA LEU A 11 26.25 -32.96 -60.86
C LEU A 11 25.23 -32.41 -59.86
N ALA A 12 25.65 -31.61 -58.89
CA ALA A 12 24.74 -30.86 -58.01
C ALA A 12 24.75 -29.40 -58.43
N ILE A 13 23.60 -28.95 -58.92
CA ILE A 13 23.30 -27.58 -59.34
C ILE A 13 23.14 -26.72 -58.09
N THR A 14 24.01 -25.73 -57.90
CA THR A 14 23.87 -24.70 -56.87
C THR A 14 22.80 -23.69 -57.28
N VAL A 15 21.65 -23.72 -56.61
CA VAL A 15 20.63 -22.68 -56.69
C VAL A 15 20.98 -21.59 -55.70
N SER A 16 21.44 -20.44 -56.21
CA SER A 16 21.69 -19.23 -55.42
C SER A 16 20.36 -18.53 -55.13
N LEU A 17 19.79 -18.75 -53.94
CA LEU A 17 18.73 -17.91 -53.40
C LEU A 17 19.38 -16.65 -52.80
N THR A 18 19.41 -15.57 -53.57
CA THR A 18 19.56 -14.21 -53.05
C THR A 18 18.26 -13.82 -52.35
N GLY A 19 18.11 -14.28 -51.11
CA GLY A 19 17.14 -13.72 -50.18
C GLY A 19 17.68 -12.39 -49.66
N CYS A 20 16.93 -11.30 -49.86
CA CYS A 20 17.12 -10.06 -49.13
C CYS A 20 16.86 -10.34 -47.65
N ALA A 21 17.91 -10.72 -46.91
CA ALA A 21 17.88 -10.61 -45.47
C ALA A 21 17.72 -9.12 -45.15
N ARG A 22 16.55 -8.70 -44.67
CA ARG A 22 16.49 -7.54 -43.78
C ARG A 22 17.48 -7.87 -42.68
N GLY A 23 18.61 -7.18 -42.65
CA GLY A 23 19.55 -7.28 -41.55
C GLY A 23 18.75 -6.99 -40.29
N ILE A 24 18.69 -7.97 -39.39
CA ILE A 24 18.35 -7.69 -38.00
C ILE A 24 19.47 -6.75 -37.56
N ASP A 25 19.10 -5.50 -37.32
CA ASP A 25 20.00 -4.49 -36.78
C ASP A 25 20.28 -4.91 -35.34
N THR A 26 21.37 -5.63 -35.13
CA THR A 26 21.87 -6.07 -33.81
C THR A 26 22.80 -5.02 -33.21
N ASP A 27 22.69 -3.76 -33.63
CA ASP A 27 23.49 -2.67 -33.07
C ASP A 27 22.83 -2.17 -31.79
N ASP A 28 23.13 -2.87 -30.69
CA ASP A 28 22.57 -2.61 -29.36
C ASP A 28 23.26 -1.45 -28.65
N SER A 29 24.21 -0.79 -29.32
CA SER A 29 24.96 0.34 -28.76
C SER A 29 24.04 1.49 -28.36
N GLY A 30 22.99 1.75 -29.14
CA GLY A 30 22.00 2.79 -28.83
C GLY A 30 21.17 2.47 -27.58
N SER A 31 20.67 1.24 -27.46
CA SER A 31 19.87 0.81 -26.30
C SER A 31 20.72 0.73 -25.03
N THR A 32 21.96 0.26 -25.16
CA THR A 32 22.94 0.23 -24.06
C THR A 32 23.26 1.64 -23.58
N ALA A 33 23.56 2.56 -24.50
CA ALA A 33 23.85 3.95 -24.17
C ALA A 33 22.66 4.65 -23.49
N LEU A 34 21.41 4.35 -23.91
CA LEU A 34 20.21 4.88 -23.26
C LEU A 34 20.09 4.43 -21.80
N VAL A 35 20.35 3.14 -21.52
CA VAL A 35 20.32 2.59 -20.15
C VAL A 35 21.44 3.18 -19.30
N GLU A 36 22.65 3.32 -19.84
CA GLU A 36 23.77 3.96 -19.16
C GLU A 36 23.48 5.45 -18.86
N GLU A 37 22.88 6.18 -19.82
CA GLU A 37 22.49 7.59 -19.65
C GLU A 37 21.41 7.74 -18.56
N PHE A 38 20.43 6.83 -18.53
CA PHE A 38 19.40 6.80 -17.49
C PHE A 38 20.02 6.65 -16.09
N PHE A 39 20.88 5.66 -15.88
CA PHE A 39 21.54 5.49 -14.57
C PHE A 39 22.50 6.62 -14.22
N ALA A 40 23.16 7.25 -15.21
CA ALA A 40 23.99 8.43 -14.97
C ALA A 40 23.16 9.62 -14.46
N HIS A 41 21.94 9.82 -14.98
CA HIS A 41 21.02 10.84 -14.45
C HIS A 41 20.51 10.50 -13.06
N LEU A 42 20.18 9.22 -12.77
CA LEU A 42 19.79 8.79 -11.44
C LEU A 42 20.92 9.03 -10.42
N GLU A 43 22.14 8.62 -10.73
CA GLU A 43 23.32 8.82 -9.87
C GLU A 43 23.60 10.31 -9.62
N ALA A 44 23.36 11.17 -10.62
CA ALA A 44 23.53 12.61 -10.51
C ALA A 44 22.37 13.33 -9.79
N GLY A 45 21.29 12.61 -9.44
CA GLY A 45 20.10 13.22 -8.84
C GLY A 45 19.31 14.11 -9.81
N GLU A 46 19.35 13.81 -11.11
CA GLU A 46 18.68 14.53 -12.18
C GLU A 46 17.40 13.79 -12.60
N ALA A 47 16.44 13.70 -11.68
CA ALA A 47 15.20 12.94 -11.83
C ALA A 47 14.38 13.34 -13.06
N THR A 48 14.25 14.64 -13.34
CA THR A 48 13.51 15.13 -14.51
C THR A 48 14.13 14.62 -15.82
N LYS A 49 15.46 14.54 -15.90
CA LYS A 49 16.14 14.04 -17.10
C LYS A 49 16.05 12.52 -17.20
N ALA A 50 16.21 11.80 -16.10
CA ALA A 50 16.04 10.35 -16.06
C ALA A 50 14.61 9.95 -16.51
N ALA A 51 13.58 10.59 -15.97
CA ALA A 51 12.19 10.36 -16.34
C ALA A 51 11.92 10.62 -17.82
N ALA A 52 12.54 11.67 -18.40
CA ALA A 52 12.41 12.01 -19.80
C ALA A 52 12.98 10.94 -20.77
N LEU A 53 13.79 10.00 -20.31
CA LEU A 53 14.28 8.86 -21.11
C LEU A 53 13.30 7.68 -21.14
N THR A 54 12.25 7.75 -20.33
CA THR A 54 11.23 6.71 -20.20
C THR A 54 9.94 7.07 -20.92
N THR A 55 9.03 6.11 -21.03
CA THR A 55 7.61 6.37 -21.37
C THR A 55 6.67 6.23 -20.18
N ILE A 56 7.21 6.05 -18.97
CA ILE A 56 6.43 5.92 -17.75
C ILE A 56 5.94 7.32 -17.37
N ASP A 57 4.67 7.41 -17.01
CA ASP A 57 4.05 8.66 -16.57
C ASP A 57 4.32 8.87 -15.08
N PHE A 58 5.21 9.82 -14.77
CA PHE A 58 5.53 10.20 -13.41
C PHE A 58 4.84 11.52 -13.04
N PRO A 59 4.11 11.58 -11.92
CA PRO A 59 3.67 12.84 -11.33
C PRO A 59 4.85 13.81 -11.11
N GLU A 60 4.62 15.10 -11.35
CA GLU A 60 5.67 16.14 -11.35
C GLU A 60 6.41 16.21 -10.00
N GLU A 61 5.71 15.97 -8.89
CA GLU A 61 6.28 15.97 -7.54
C GLU A 61 7.32 14.86 -7.32
N PHE A 62 7.25 13.74 -8.04
CA PHE A 62 8.16 12.61 -7.87
C PHE A 62 9.41 12.69 -8.76
N ILE A 63 9.39 13.57 -9.77
CA ILE A 63 10.51 13.83 -10.67
C ILE A 63 11.16 15.19 -10.44
N ASP A 64 10.75 15.89 -9.37
CA ASP A 64 11.46 17.05 -8.87
C ASP A 64 12.86 16.62 -8.40
N ASP A 65 13.89 17.29 -8.92
CA ASP A 65 15.27 16.92 -8.64
C ASP A 65 15.65 17.14 -7.16
N ASP A 66 15.02 18.11 -6.47
CA ASP A 66 15.28 18.36 -5.05
C ASP A 66 14.64 17.28 -4.17
N PHE A 67 13.43 16.83 -4.51
CA PHE A 67 12.79 15.67 -3.89
C PHE A 67 13.62 14.39 -4.06
N TYR A 68 14.06 14.11 -5.29
CA TYR A 68 14.81 12.91 -5.58
C TYR A 68 16.19 12.92 -4.91
N ARG A 69 16.88 14.07 -4.89
CA ARG A 69 18.17 14.23 -4.17
C ARG A 69 18.05 14.15 -2.64
N ALA A 70 16.86 14.29 -2.09
CA ALA A 70 16.60 14.11 -0.66
C ALA A 70 16.41 12.64 -0.24
N SER A 71 16.44 11.71 -1.20
CA SER A 71 16.42 10.27 -0.92
C SER A 71 17.59 9.85 -0.02
N ASP A 72 17.37 8.85 0.83
CA ASP A 72 18.40 8.29 1.73
C ASP A 72 19.65 7.84 0.96
N ALA A 73 19.45 7.28 -0.24
CA ALA A 73 20.52 6.97 -1.18
C ALA A 73 20.04 6.98 -2.63
N LEU A 74 20.95 7.35 -3.54
CA LEU A 74 20.78 7.25 -4.99
C LEU A 74 21.46 5.97 -5.51
N PRO A 75 21.02 5.40 -6.65
CA PRO A 75 21.72 4.30 -7.29
C PRO A 75 23.14 4.71 -7.71
N THR A 76 24.13 3.90 -7.35
CA THR A 76 25.54 4.09 -7.72
C THR A 76 26.12 2.82 -8.35
N ASP A 77 27.30 2.92 -8.96
CA ASP A 77 28.05 1.78 -9.52
C ASP A 77 27.25 0.91 -10.52
N ALA A 78 26.28 1.51 -11.22
CA ALA A 78 25.38 0.81 -12.13
C ALA A 78 26.12 0.18 -13.31
N ARG A 79 25.85 -1.11 -13.56
CA ARG A 79 26.50 -1.92 -14.60
C ARG A 79 25.50 -2.85 -15.26
N ILE A 80 25.45 -2.82 -16.59
CA ILE A 80 24.71 -3.81 -17.36
C ILE A 80 25.45 -5.14 -17.27
N VAL A 81 24.83 -6.16 -16.66
CA VAL A 81 25.40 -7.49 -16.48
C VAL A 81 24.87 -8.51 -17.48
N GLU A 82 23.68 -8.25 -18.03
CA GLU A 82 23.06 -9.09 -19.04
C GLU A 82 22.17 -8.29 -19.99
N THR A 83 22.14 -8.70 -21.26
CA THR A 83 21.25 -8.13 -22.29
C THR A 83 20.59 -9.23 -23.12
N ARG A 84 19.30 -9.07 -23.44
CA ARG A 84 18.48 -10.03 -24.20
C ARG A 84 17.48 -9.30 -25.11
N GLY A 85 16.79 -10.03 -25.99
CA GLY A 85 15.60 -9.49 -26.69
C GLY A 85 15.90 -8.71 -27.98
N TYR A 86 16.89 -9.12 -28.77
CA TYR A 86 17.32 -8.44 -30.00
C TYR A 86 16.36 -8.60 -31.21
N ASP A 87 15.08 -8.85 -30.97
CA ASP A 87 14.05 -9.07 -32.00
C ASP A 87 12.85 -8.11 -31.83
N SER A 88 11.73 -8.40 -32.51
CA SER A 88 10.51 -7.59 -32.44
C SER A 88 9.93 -7.41 -31.02
N GLY A 89 10.43 -8.15 -30.02
CA GLY A 89 10.03 -8.06 -28.62
C GLY A 89 10.73 -6.95 -27.81
N GLY A 90 11.72 -6.26 -28.36
CA GLY A 90 12.41 -5.15 -27.71
C GLY A 90 13.61 -5.56 -26.85
N PHE A 91 14.58 -4.65 -26.72
CA PHE A 91 15.82 -4.86 -25.98
C PHE A 91 15.55 -4.90 -24.48
N ARG A 92 16.14 -5.85 -23.77
CA ARG A 92 16.12 -5.93 -22.31
C ARG A 92 17.52 -5.89 -21.75
N ALA A 93 17.71 -5.12 -20.69
CA ALA A 93 18.96 -5.05 -19.94
C ALA A 93 18.73 -5.35 -18.47
N THR A 94 19.57 -6.19 -17.90
CA THR A 94 19.68 -6.39 -16.46
C THR A 94 20.83 -5.55 -15.96
N VAL A 95 20.53 -4.61 -15.06
CA VAL A 95 21.51 -3.71 -14.44
C VAL A 95 21.65 -4.07 -12.97
N GLU A 96 22.90 -4.29 -12.54
CA GLU A 96 23.26 -4.33 -11.13
C GLU A 96 23.75 -2.95 -10.69
N TYR A 97 23.33 -2.50 -9.52
CA TYR A 97 23.72 -1.21 -8.93
C TYR A 97 23.75 -1.32 -7.40
N THR A 98 24.23 -0.30 -6.72
CA THR A 98 24.32 -0.27 -5.25
C THR A 98 23.59 0.94 -4.70
N PHE A 99 23.16 0.85 -3.45
CA PHE A 99 22.76 1.98 -2.62
C PHE A 99 23.73 2.09 -1.46
N ASP A 100 24.15 3.31 -1.12
CA ASP A 100 24.97 3.52 0.07
C ASP A 100 24.20 3.05 1.32
N GLY A 101 24.88 2.31 2.20
CA GLY A 101 24.27 1.72 3.40
C GLY A 101 23.43 0.45 3.20
N ALA A 102 23.13 0.02 1.97
CA ALA A 102 22.40 -1.23 1.73
C ALA A 102 23.28 -2.48 1.91
N GLU A 103 22.69 -3.57 2.42
CA GLU A 103 23.42 -4.83 2.66
C GLU A 103 23.66 -5.66 1.38
N ALA A 104 22.88 -5.42 0.33
CA ALA A 104 22.93 -6.13 -0.94
C ALA A 104 22.81 -5.17 -2.14
N PRO A 105 23.40 -5.52 -3.30
CA PRO A 105 23.19 -4.75 -4.53
C PRO A 105 21.74 -4.87 -5.01
N GLY A 106 21.28 -3.85 -5.72
CA GLY A 106 20.02 -3.87 -6.44
C GLY A 106 20.18 -4.41 -7.85
N THR A 107 19.13 -5.04 -8.35
CA THR A 107 19.04 -5.55 -9.73
C THR A 107 17.78 -5.03 -10.38
N LEU A 108 17.89 -4.43 -11.57
CA LEU A 108 16.77 -3.90 -12.34
C LEU A 108 16.78 -4.50 -13.75
N GLU A 109 15.68 -5.15 -14.15
CA GLU A 109 15.48 -5.56 -15.56
C GLU A 109 14.63 -4.50 -16.26
N LEU A 110 15.24 -3.78 -17.21
CA LEU A 110 14.60 -2.72 -17.99
C LEU A 110 14.24 -3.22 -19.38
N SER A 111 13.15 -2.70 -19.94
CA SER A 111 12.75 -2.87 -21.33
C SER A 111 12.95 -1.58 -22.11
N VAL A 112 13.54 -1.68 -23.30
CA VAL A 112 13.78 -0.58 -24.24
C VAL A 112 13.10 -0.92 -25.56
N SER A 113 12.29 0.01 -26.05
CA SER A 113 11.65 -0.08 -27.37
C SER A 113 11.85 1.22 -28.14
N ARG A 114 11.47 1.22 -29.41
CA ARG A 114 11.38 2.44 -30.21
C ARG A 114 9.94 2.94 -30.21
N GLU A 115 9.71 4.11 -29.61
CA GLU A 115 8.44 4.82 -29.56
C GLU A 115 8.54 6.05 -30.45
N ASP A 116 7.61 6.20 -31.41
CA ASP A 116 7.60 7.31 -32.39
C ASP A 116 8.93 7.56 -33.15
N GLY A 117 9.78 6.53 -33.25
CA GLY A 117 11.07 6.61 -33.94
C GLY A 117 12.28 6.83 -33.02
N GLU A 118 12.06 7.09 -31.73
CA GLU A 118 13.09 7.31 -30.71
C GLU A 118 13.21 6.11 -29.77
N LEU A 119 14.42 5.79 -29.31
CA LEU A 119 14.61 4.75 -28.28
C LEU A 119 14.16 5.30 -26.93
N ARG A 120 13.36 4.54 -26.18
CA ARG A 120 12.83 4.88 -24.86
C ARG A 120 12.85 3.66 -23.95
N ILE A 121 13.05 3.89 -22.65
CA ILE A 121 12.79 2.87 -21.63
C ILE A 121 11.28 2.76 -21.45
N THR A 122 10.70 1.62 -21.80
CA THR A 122 9.24 1.45 -21.76
C THR A 122 8.70 0.91 -20.45
N GLY A 123 9.60 0.44 -19.58
CA GLY A 123 9.23 -0.15 -18.30
C GLY A 123 10.42 -0.86 -17.66
N TRP A 124 10.22 -1.27 -16.42
CA TRP A 124 11.11 -2.18 -15.73
C TRP A 124 10.31 -3.10 -14.82
N ARG A 125 10.90 -4.22 -14.44
CA ARG A 125 10.23 -5.12 -13.49
C ARG A 125 10.02 -4.38 -12.16
N GLY A 126 8.76 -4.21 -11.75
CA GLY A 126 8.40 -3.42 -10.58
C GLY A 126 8.22 -1.92 -10.86
N ASP A 127 7.82 -1.55 -12.08
CA ASP A 127 7.42 -0.18 -12.42
C ASP A 127 5.97 0.16 -12.04
N THR A 128 5.28 -0.71 -11.31
CA THR A 128 3.92 -0.46 -10.82
C THR A 128 3.92 0.56 -9.68
N PRO A 129 2.92 1.45 -9.60
CA PRO A 129 2.79 2.38 -8.49
C PRO A 129 2.74 1.65 -7.15
N ILE A 130 3.35 2.24 -6.14
CA ILE A 130 3.28 1.79 -4.75
C ILE A 130 1.97 2.28 -4.17
N THR A 131 1.09 1.36 -3.77
CA THR A 131 -0.17 1.72 -3.13
C THR A 131 0.00 1.86 -1.62
N ILE A 132 -0.49 2.97 -1.09
CA ILE A 132 -0.70 3.19 0.35
C ILE A 132 -2.19 2.97 0.63
N GLY A 133 -2.56 1.92 1.37
CA GLY A 133 -3.97 1.61 1.59
C GLY A 133 -4.25 0.43 2.52
N GLY A 134 -5.53 0.19 2.81
CA GLY A 134 -5.99 -0.94 3.63
C GLY A 134 -7.18 -0.56 4.50
N ILE A 135 -7.05 0.55 5.24
CA ILE A 135 -8.12 1.22 5.98
C ILE A 135 -7.91 2.72 5.89
N GLU A 136 -9.00 3.49 5.93
CA GLU A 136 -8.91 4.93 6.18
C GLU A 136 -8.29 5.17 7.55
N SER A 137 -7.34 6.10 7.61
CA SER A 137 -6.62 6.40 8.85
C SER A 137 -6.37 7.88 9.02
N ALA A 138 -6.44 8.36 10.27
CA ALA A 138 -6.01 9.72 10.62
C ALA A 138 -4.49 9.92 10.47
N ALA A 139 -3.76 8.87 10.11
CA ALA A 139 -2.33 8.89 9.92
C ALA A 139 -1.90 9.63 8.65
N THR A 140 -0.64 10.04 8.63
CA THR A 140 0.05 10.63 7.48
C THR A 140 1.29 9.81 7.17
N VAL A 141 1.55 9.58 5.88
CA VAL A 141 2.83 9.05 5.39
C VAL A 141 3.63 10.20 4.81
N THR A 142 4.88 10.36 5.23
CA THR A 142 5.82 11.32 4.65
C THR A 142 6.92 10.59 3.90
N VAL A 143 7.22 11.01 2.67
CA VAL A 143 8.32 10.49 1.85
C VAL A 143 9.40 11.57 1.70
N ASN A 144 10.66 11.20 1.96
CA ASN A 144 11.85 12.06 1.98
C ASN A 144 11.68 13.35 2.81
N ASP A 145 10.86 13.30 3.87
CA ASP A 145 10.48 14.46 4.71
C ASP A 145 9.93 15.67 3.92
N GLN A 146 9.41 15.44 2.70
CA GLN A 146 8.96 16.50 1.80
C GLN A 146 7.52 16.32 1.32
N LEU A 147 7.14 15.09 0.93
CA LEU A 147 5.81 14.81 0.41
C LEU A 147 4.97 14.10 1.47
N GLU A 148 3.89 14.76 1.89
CA GLU A 148 2.97 14.28 2.92
C GLU A 148 1.68 13.75 2.29
N TYR A 149 1.26 12.56 2.71
CA TYR A 149 0.09 11.83 2.22
C TYR A 149 -0.85 11.50 3.39
N PRO A 150 -1.95 12.24 3.57
CA PRO A 150 -2.99 11.88 4.53
C PRO A 150 -3.67 10.58 4.12
N LEU A 151 -3.79 9.63 5.04
CA LEU A 151 -4.46 8.35 4.78
C LEU A 151 -5.96 8.37 5.07
N ALA A 152 -6.49 9.57 5.33
CA ALA A 152 -7.90 9.82 5.55
C ALA A 152 -8.68 10.00 4.23
N GLU A 153 -7.95 10.11 3.11
CA GLU A 153 -8.50 10.23 1.76
C GLU A 153 -8.27 8.92 0.98
N ASP A 154 -8.79 8.85 -0.26
CA ASP A 154 -8.61 7.70 -1.15
C ASP A 154 -7.14 7.23 -1.21
N SER A 155 -6.93 5.94 -1.50
CA SER A 155 -5.59 5.35 -1.56
C SER A 155 -4.63 6.16 -2.43
N ALA A 156 -3.46 6.50 -1.88
CA ALA A 156 -2.40 7.17 -2.62
C ALA A 156 -1.57 6.16 -3.42
N GLU A 157 -1.20 6.52 -4.64
CA GLU A 157 -0.31 5.75 -5.50
C GLU A 157 0.98 6.54 -5.73
N LEU A 158 2.13 5.97 -5.38
CA LEU A 158 3.44 6.58 -5.58
C LEU A 158 4.13 5.93 -6.77
N GLN A 159 4.34 6.69 -7.85
CA GLN A 159 5.14 6.27 -8.99
C GLN A 159 6.54 6.87 -8.83
N LEU A 160 7.52 6.07 -8.39
CA LEU A 160 8.86 6.54 -8.02
C LEU A 160 9.93 6.03 -8.98
N LEU A 161 10.98 6.84 -9.18
CA LEU A 161 12.20 6.41 -9.87
C LEU A 161 13.01 5.44 -8.97
N PRO A 162 13.95 4.66 -9.54
CA PRO A 162 14.82 3.83 -8.71
C PRO A 162 15.59 4.66 -7.68
N GLY A 163 15.55 4.28 -6.41
CA GLY A 163 16.01 5.11 -5.29
C GLY A 163 15.80 4.43 -3.94
N ALA A 164 16.46 4.92 -2.90
CA ALA A 164 16.19 4.54 -1.50
C ALA A 164 15.52 5.73 -0.79
N TYR A 165 14.23 5.61 -0.49
CA TYR A 165 13.41 6.71 0.00
C TYR A 165 13.19 6.59 1.50
N GLY A 166 13.39 7.68 2.24
CA GLY A 166 13.05 7.73 3.66
C GLY A 166 11.54 7.84 3.83
N VAL A 167 10.92 6.91 4.55
CA VAL A 167 9.47 6.90 4.76
C VAL A 167 9.15 6.95 6.24
N ARG A 168 8.23 7.85 6.61
CA ARG A 168 7.76 8.04 7.98
C ARG A 168 6.25 7.93 8.04
N TYR A 169 5.74 7.18 9.00
CA TYR A 169 4.33 6.98 9.29
C TYR A 169 4.00 7.61 10.65
N GLU A 170 3.01 8.50 10.66
CA GLU A 170 2.59 9.19 11.89
C GLU A 170 1.09 9.09 12.07
N ASP A 171 0.66 8.39 13.12
CA ASP A 171 -0.73 8.37 13.55
C ASP A 171 -0.91 9.22 14.83
N PRO A 172 -1.53 10.40 14.75
CA PRO A 172 -1.73 11.26 15.92
C PRO A 172 -2.66 10.63 16.98
N THR A 173 -3.47 9.64 16.60
CA THR A 173 -4.37 8.93 17.52
C THR A 173 -3.67 7.80 18.28
N GLY A 174 -2.56 7.30 17.74
CA GLY A 174 -1.84 6.12 18.24
C GLY A 174 -2.69 4.84 18.24
N LEU A 175 -3.72 4.76 17.41
CA LEU A 175 -4.60 3.58 17.31
C LEU A 175 -4.18 2.63 16.19
N THR A 176 -3.39 3.12 15.24
CA THR A 176 -2.94 2.38 14.07
C THR A 176 -1.42 2.35 13.97
N LYS A 177 -0.93 1.37 13.22
CA LYS A 177 0.47 1.17 12.87
C LYS A 177 0.59 0.56 11.49
N LEU A 178 1.76 0.64 10.87
CA LEU A 178 2.05 -0.15 9.66
C LEU A 178 2.29 -1.62 10.01
N LEU A 179 1.76 -2.53 9.19
CA LEU A 179 2.03 -3.95 9.32
C LEU A 179 3.43 -4.29 8.82
N GLY A 180 4.20 -5.03 9.63
CA GLY A 180 5.47 -5.62 9.21
C GLY A 180 6.69 -4.68 9.15
N THR A 181 6.53 -3.41 9.51
CA THR A 181 7.61 -2.41 9.50
C THR A 181 7.54 -1.47 10.72
N GLU A 182 8.60 -0.70 10.93
CA GLU A 182 8.66 0.38 11.93
C GLU A 182 7.98 1.65 11.41
N ASP A 183 7.74 2.62 12.31
CA ASP A 183 7.12 3.90 11.96
C ASP A 183 8.03 4.79 11.10
N ALA A 184 9.32 4.46 11.01
CA ALA A 184 10.26 5.09 10.08
C ALA A 184 11.19 4.03 9.47
N PHE A 185 11.36 4.03 8.16
CA PHE A 185 12.20 3.08 7.45
C PHE A 185 12.61 3.58 6.06
N THR A 186 13.62 2.93 5.47
CA THR A 186 14.03 3.19 4.08
C THR A 186 13.31 2.22 3.14
N ALA A 187 12.57 2.75 2.17
CA ALA A 187 11.92 2.00 1.11
C ALA A 187 12.78 2.01 -0.16
N TYR A 188 13.16 0.84 -0.65
CA TYR A 188 13.95 0.72 -1.87
C TYR A 188 13.05 0.51 -3.09
N VAL A 189 13.31 1.26 -4.15
CA VAL A 189 12.63 1.14 -5.44
C VAL A 189 13.67 0.71 -6.49
N PRO A 190 13.48 -0.45 -7.13
CA PRO A 190 12.68 -1.59 -6.66
C PRO A 190 13.22 -2.19 -5.34
N ASP A 191 12.42 -3.07 -4.71
CA ASP A 191 12.80 -3.76 -3.48
C ASP A 191 14.05 -4.65 -3.65
N LEU A 192 14.91 -4.69 -2.61
CA LEU A 192 16.21 -5.37 -2.61
C LEU A 192 16.19 -6.80 -2.05
N GLY A 193 15.04 -7.30 -1.56
CA GLY A 193 14.98 -8.54 -0.77
C GLY A 193 14.02 -9.64 -1.25
N GLY A 194 13.18 -9.39 -2.27
CA GLY A 194 12.20 -10.36 -2.76
C GLY A 194 12.77 -11.41 -3.72
N ASP A 195 12.10 -12.57 -3.83
CA ASP A 195 12.27 -13.51 -4.96
C ASP A 195 12.00 -12.74 -6.26
N GLU A 196 13.07 -12.33 -6.96
CA GLU A 196 13.06 -11.66 -8.26
C GLU A 196 12.12 -10.42 -8.34
N GLY A 197 12.62 -9.25 -7.96
CA GLY A 197 12.27 -7.95 -8.57
C GLY A 197 10.79 -7.61 -8.73
N ARG A 198 9.96 -7.79 -7.70
CA ARG A 198 8.62 -7.21 -7.68
C ARG A 198 8.69 -5.90 -6.88
N ALA A 199 8.20 -4.79 -7.43
CA ALA A 199 7.79 -3.68 -6.56
C ALA A 199 6.53 -4.17 -5.85
N ASP A 200 6.69 -4.61 -4.60
CA ASP A 200 5.54 -5.09 -3.82
C ASP A 200 5.74 -4.71 -2.35
N PHE A 201 6.26 -3.51 -2.08
CA PHE A 201 6.02 -2.91 -0.77
C PHE A 201 4.69 -2.16 -0.84
N SER A 202 3.70 -2.66 -0.11
CA SER A 202 2.44 -1.96 0.13
C SER A 202 2.43 -1.51 1.58
N PHE A 203 1.94 -0.31 1.81
CA PHE A 203 1.73 0.20 3.15
C PHE A 203 0.34 -0.18 3.57
N SER A 204 0.22 -1.08 4.54
CA SER A 204 -1.07 -1.47 5.12
C SER A 204 -1.14 -1.02 6.57
N PRO A 205 -1.75 0.16 6.84
CA PRO A 205 -2.14 0.54 8.20
C PRO A 205 -3.09 -0.50 8.77
N ALA A 206 -2.94 -0.79 10.06
CA ALA A 206 -3.84 -1.64 10.81
C ALA A 206 -3.97 -1.14 12.24
N PHE A 207 -5.12 -1.42 12.86
CA PHE A 207 -5.29 -1.15 14.28
C PHE A 207 -4.26 -1.92 15.11
N THR A 208 -3.75 -1.28 16.16
CA THR A 208 -2.89 -1.95 17.12
C THR A 208 -3.69 -3.05 17.84
N ALA A 209 -3.00 -4.12 18.24
CA ALA A 209 -3.66 -5.33 18.73
C ALA A 209 -4.47 -5.13 20.04
N ASP A 210 -4.27 -4.01 20.73
CA ASP A 210 -4.97 -3.61 21.95
C ASP A 210 -6.26 -2.80 21.69
N VAL A 211 -6.52 -2.32 20.46
CA VAL A 211 -7.71 -1.51 20.15
C VAL A 211 -9.00 -2.27 20.39
N GLU A 212 -9.18 -3.45 19.79
CA GLU A 212 -10.42 -4.22 19.96
C GLU A 212 -10.62 -4.72 21.41
N PRO A 213 -9.60 -5.27 22.10
CA PRO A 213 -9.74 -5.62 23.52
C PRO A 213 -10.01 -4.41 24.42
N GLY A 214 -9.38 -3.27 24.13
CA GLY A 214 -9.57 -2.04 24.90
C GLY A 214 -10.99 -1.47 24.73
N LEU A 215 -11.49 -1.42 23.50
CA LEU A 215 -12.88 -1.06 23.22
C LEU A 215 -13.86 -1.99 23.93
N ALA A 216 -13.61 -3.31 23.88
CA ALA A 216 -14.42 -4.29 24.60
C ALA A 216 -14.51 -3.99 26.10
N ALA A 217 -13.37 -3.74 26.74
CA ALA A 217 -13.30 -3.43 28.17
C ALA A 217 -14.00 -2.10 28.51
N ALA A 218 -13.84 -1.07 27.67
CA ALA A 218 -14.50 0.21 27.87
C ALA A 218 -16.03 0.08 27.79
N VAL A 219 -16.54 -0.67 26.81
CA VAL A 219 -17.98 -0.95 26.65
C VAL A 219 -18.51 -1.81 27.80
N GLU A 220 -17.77 -2.81 28.29
CA GLU A 220 -18.15 -3.58 29.47
C GLU A 220 -18.27 -2.69 30.73
N GLY A 221 -17.39 -1.70 30.88
CA GLY A 221 -17.49 -0.68 31.93
C GLY A 221 -18.78 0.14 31.85
N LEU A 222 -19.19 0.53 30.64
CA LEU A 222 -20.47 1.20 30.41
C LEU A 222 -21.66 0.30 30.72
N GLN A 223 -21.62 -0.97 30.32
CA GLN A 223 -22.68 -1.94 30.62
C GLN A 223 -22.85 -2.16 32.13
N ALA A 224 -21.73 -2.27 32.87
CA ALA A 224 -21.75 -2.38 34.32
C ALA A 224 -22.34 -1.12 34.98
N THR A 225 -21.98 0.06 34.49
CA THR A 225 -22.51 1.34 34.98
C THR A 225 -24.01 1.47 34.66
N CYS A 226 -24.43 1.11 33.45
CA CYS A 226 -25.84 1.05 33.05
C CYS A 226 -26.65 0.13 33.97
N ALA A 227 -26.12 -1.04 34.35
CA ALA A 227 -26.77 -1.93 35.31
C ALA A 227 -26.88 -1.30 36.71
N ALA A 228 -25.83 -0.60 37.17
CA ALA A 228 -25.86 0.14 38.44
C ALA A 228 -26.90 1.29 38.42
N GLU A 229 -27.09 1.91 37.26
CA GLU A 229 -28.12 2.92 36.97
C GLU A 229 -29.51 2.32 36.73
N ARG A 230 -29.72 1.03 37.01
CA ARG A 230 -31.00 0.32 36.82
C ARG A 230 -31.52 0.37 35.37
N PHE A 231 -30.60 0.36 34.40
CA PHE A 231 -30.84 0.33 32.97
C PHE A 231 -31.58 1.54 32.38
N VAL A 232 -31.54 2.69 33.09
CA VAL A 232 -32.22 3.93 32.67
C VAL A 232 -31.32 5.17 32.71
N GLY A 233 -30.04 4.99 33.02
CA GLY A 233 -29.09 6.10 33.15
C GLY A 233 -28.33 6.44 31.88
N PRO A 234 -27.49 7.49 31.92
CA PRO A 234 -26.76 8.00 30.76
C PRO A 234 -25.72 7.02 30.21
N SER A 235 -25.32 6.01 30.98
CA SER A 235 -24.37 4.98 30.52
C SER A 235 -25.05 3.91 29.68
N CYS A 236 -26.38 3.91 29.60
CA CYS A 236 -27.16 2.96 28.84
C CYS A 236 -27.38 3.41 27.38
N PRO A 237 -27.40 2.49 26.41
CA PRO A 237 -27.83 2.79 25.05
C PRO A 237 -29.24 3.36 25.03
N THR A 238 -29.49 4.30 24.12
CA THR A 238 -30.78 5.01 24.06
C THR A 238 -31.92 4.05 23.73
N GLU A 239 -31.67 3.09 22.85
CA GLU A 239 -32.63 2.05 22.45
C GLU A 239 -33.08 1.22 23.66
N LEU A 240 -32.17 0.99 24.62
CA LEU A 240 -32.48 0.26 25.84
C LEU A 240 -33.40 1.09 26.75
N THR A 241 -33.01 2.33 27.02
CA THR A 241 -33.80 3.20 27.92
C THR A 241 -35.18 3.51 27.36
N ALA A 242 -35.33 3.56 26.03
CA ALA A 242 -36.60 3.77 25.35
C ALA A 242 -37.51 2.53 25.33
N SER A 243 -36.94 1.32 25.40
CA SER A 243 -37.72 0.07 25.38
C SER A 243 -38.23 -0.34 26.77
N LEU A 244 -37.62 0.17 27.83
CA LEU A 244 -37.95 -0.19 29.20
C LEU A 244 -39.06 0.71 29.79
N PRO A 245 -39.98 0.15 30.59
CA PRO A 245 -41.08 0.89 31.20
C PRO A 245 -40.65 1.82 32.35
N GLY A 246 -39.40 1.74 32.78
CA GLY A 246 -38.83 2.50 33.89
C GLY A 246 -37.61 1.80 34.51
N PRO A 247 -37.08 2.33 35.63
CA PRO A 247 -35.96 1.72 36.34
C PRO A 247 -36.28 0.29 36.78
N LEU A 248 -35.37 -0.64 36.51
CA LEU A 248 -35.57 -2.04 36.87
C LEU A 248 -35.24 -2.32 38.34
N GLY A 249 -35.85 -3.38 38.90
CA GLY A 249 -35.64 -3.79 40.28
C GLY A 249 -34.22 -4.32 40.55
N GLU A 250 -33.78 -4.32 41.80
CA GLU A 250 -32.36 -4.58 42.12
C GLU A 250 -31.87 -5.98 41.80
N ALA A 251 -32.78 -6.94 41.76
CA ALA A 251 -32.49 -8.34 41.44
C ALA A 251 -32.44 -8.62 39.94
N VAL A 252 -32.85 -7.66 39.09
CA VAL A 252 -32.85 -7.84 37.64
C VAL A 252 -31.43 -7.69 37.11
N THR A 253 -30.96 -8.70 36.40
CA THR A 253 -29.66 -8.71 35.72
C THR A 253 -29.86 -8.80 34.20
N ALA A 254 -28.83 -8.47 33.43
CA ALA A 254 -28.84 -8.55 31.99
C ALA A 254 -27.65 -9.36 31.47
N GLN A 255 -27.91 -10.21 30.49
CA GLN A 255 -26.90 -10.87 29.67
C GLN A 255 -26.76 -10.11 28.35
N TRP A 256 -25.52 -9.78 27.99
CA TRP A 256 -25.19 -9.04 26.78
C TRP A 256 -24.50 -9.98 25.80
N PHE A 257 -25.18 -10.28 24.69
CA PHE A 257 -24.64 -11.11 23.63
C PHE A 257 -24.10 -10.19 22.54
N ARG A 258 -22.77 -10.18 22.37
CA ARG A 258 -22.11 -9.40 21.33
C ARG A 258 -22.50 -9.95 19.95
N GLU A 259 -22.96 -9.08 19.06
CA GLU A 259 -23.13 -9.36 17.64
C GLU A 259 -21.77 -9.19 16.92
N PRO A 260 -21.55 -9.76 15.72
CA PRO A 260 -20.30 -9.57 14.98
C PRO A 260 -19.93 -8.10 14.81
N GLY A 261 -18.66 -7.77 15.07
CA GLY A 261 -18.17 -6.40 15.20
C GLY A 261 -17.21 -6.28 16.37
N PRO A 262 -16.52 -5.14 16.53
CA PRO A 262 -16.98 -3.78 16.23
C PRO A 262 -16.83 -3.36 14.77
N VAL A 263 -17.65 -2.39 14.34
CA VAL A 263 -17.39 -1.61 13.11
C VAL A 263 -16.67 -0.35 13.53
N ILE A 264 -15.48 -0.11 12.95
CA ILE A 264 -14.69 1.10 13.20
C ILE A 264 -14.54 1.84 11.87
N THR A 265 -14.88 3.14 11.87
CA THR A 265 -14.82 4.01 10.70
C THR A 265 -14.13 5.31 11.06
N LEU A 266 -13.44 5.92 10.10
CA LEU A 266 -12.89 7.26 10.27
C LEU A 266 -13.93 8.30 9.79
N THR A 267 -14.28 9.26 10.63
CA THR A 267 -15.18 10.36 10.28
C THR A 267 -14.55 11.65 10.78
N ASP A 268 -14.35 12.63 9.89
CA ASP A 268 -13.79 13.94 10.25
C ASP A 268 -12.47 13.88 11.07
N GLY A 269 -11.65 12.85 10.82
CA GLY A 269 -10.37 12.62 11.52
C GLY A 269 -10.47 11.88 12.86
N GLU A 270 -11.68 11.48 13.28
CA GLU A 270 -11.92 10.70 14.50
C GLU A 270 -12.33 9.27 14.17
N TYR A 271 -11.86 8.31 14.98
CA TYR A 271 -12.29 6.92 14.84
C TYR A 271 -13.58 6.68 15.60
N HIS A 272 -14.67 6.43 14.88
CA HIS A 272 -15.96 6.06 15.45
C HIS A 272 -16.10 4.55 15.49
N ALA A 273 -16.44 4.01 16.64
CA ALA A 273 -16.70 2.59 16.82
C ALA A 273 -18.16 2.33 17.17
N THR A 274 -18.73 1.30 16.56
CA THR A 274 -20.06 0.78 16.91
C THR A 274 -19.96 -0.68 17.32
N SER A 275 -20.39 -0.96 18.55
CA SER A 275 -20.53 -2.33 19.08
C SER A 275 -21.99 -2.65 19.34
N THR A 276 -22.51 -3.67 18.66
CA THR A 276 -23.92 -4.07 18.75
C THR A 276 -24.08 -5.27 19.69
N PHE A 277 -25.12 -5.23 20.51
CA PHE A 277 -25.43 -6.27 21.48
C PHE A 277 -26.91 -6.63 21.46
N ARG A 278 -27.19 -7.91 21.66
CA ARG A 278 -28.52 -8.40 22.03
C ARG A 278 -28.58 -8.56 23.54
N VAL A 279 -29.53 -7.89 24.18
CA VAL A 279 -29.70 -7.86 25.63
C VAL A 279 -30.84 -8.77 26.03
N ARG A 280 -30.59 -9.66 26.99
CA ARG A 280 -31.62 -10.49 27.64
C ARG A 280 -31.61 -10.24 29.14
N PHE A 281 -32.75 -9.79 29.68
CA PHE A 281 -32.92 -9.63 31.12
C PHE A 281 -33.23 -10.97 31.80
N SER A 282 -32.95 -11.04 33.10
CA SER A 282 -33.35 -12.18 33.94
C SER A 282 -34.87 -12.24 34.19
N ASP A 283 -35.56 -11.12 34.00
CA ASP A 283 -37.02 -11.06 33.97
C ASP A 283 -37.50 -11.36 32.54
N ASP A 284 -38.11 -12.53 32.35
CA ASP A 284 -38.57 -13.00 31.04
C ASP A 284 -39.80 -12.21 30.52
N GLU A 285 -40.42 -11.33 31.33
CA GLU A 285 -41.46 -10.40 30.86
C GLU A 285 -40.87 -9.20 30.09
N LEU A 286 -39.57 -8.92 30.26
CA LEU A 286 -38.89 -7.83 29.57
C LEU A 286 -38.49 -8.23 28.13
N PRO A 287 -38.58 -7.30 27.17
CA PRO A 287 -38.23 -7.60 25.80
C PRO A 287 -36.74 -7.83 25.64
N ILE A 288 -36.40 -8.84 24.84
CA ILE A 288 -35.05 -8.96 24.28
C ILE A 288 -34.86 -7.80 23.30
N THR A 289 -33.85 -6.97 23.56
CA THR A 289 -33.60 -5.73 22.80
C THR A 289 -32.23 -5.78 22.15
N THR A 290 -32.14 -5.33 20.91
CA THR A 290 -30.84 -5.07 20.25
C THR A 290 -30.47 -3.62 20.45
N VAL A 291 -29.26 -3.36 20.89
CA VAL A 291 -28.76 -2.03 21.28
C VAL A 291 -27.35 -1.84 20.75
N SER A 292 -26.94 -0.59 20.59
CA SER A 292 -25.61 -0.26 20.07
C SER A 292 -24.92 0.72 21.01
N TYR A 293 -23.64 0.47 21.28
CA TYR A 293 -22.73 1.49 21.80
C TYR A 293 -21.99 2.09 20.62
N THR A 294 -22.31 3.34 20.29
CA THR A 294 -21.63 4.14 19.27
C THR A 294 -20.90 5.30 19.94
N GLY A 295 -19.66 5.54 19.55
CA GLY A 295 -18.81 6.52 20.21
C GLY A 295 -17.44 6.66 19.56
N VAL A 296 -16.69 7.64 20.04
CA VAL A 296 -15.35 7.94 19.56
C VAL A 296 -14.31 7.12 20.32
N LEU A 297 -13.40 6.51 19.58
CA LEU A 297 -12.20 5.84 20.07
C LEU A 297 -11.04 6.83 20.16
N THR A 298 -10.36 6.83 21.30
CA THR A 298 -9.15 7.60 21.51
C THR A 298 -8.15 6.79 22.33
N ARG A 299 -6.91 7.27 22.41
CA ARG A 299 -5.94 6.80 23.39
C ARG A 299 -5.81 7.84 24.50
N ASP A 300 -5.94 7.41 25.75
CA ASP A 300 -5.79 8.30 26.90
C ASP A 300 -4.31 8.64 27.17
N PRO A 301 -3.99 9.61 28.05
CA PRO A 301 -2.60 9.97 28.35
C PRO A 301 -1.76 8.85 28.97
N ALA A 302 -2.38 7.79 29.51
CA ALA A 302 -1.68 6.62 30.03
C ALA A 302 -1.46 5.54 28.94
N GLY A 303 -1.94 5.78 27.72
CA GLY A 303 -1.83 4.86 26.60
C GLY A 303 -2.95 3.83 26.56
N ALA A 304 -4.01 3.92 27.37
CA ALA A 304 -5.13 2.99 27.31
C ALA A 304 -6.17 3.42 26.27
N ILE A 305 -6.89 2.46 25.69
CA ILE A 305 -8.01 2.73 24.79
C ILE A 305 -9.15 3.33 25.61
N ALA A 306 -9.63 4.50 25.18
CA ALA A 306 -10.78 5.17 25.73
C ALA A 306 -11.91 5.22 24.69
N PHE A 307 -13.14 5.02 25.16
CA PHE A 307 -14.34 5.07 24.34
C PHE A 307 -15.32 6.08 24.95
N THR A 308 -15.67 7.10 24.17
CA THR A 308 -16.62 8.13 24.60
C THR A 308 -17.91 7.96 23.80
N PRO A 309 -19.01 7.53 24.44
CA PRO A 309 -20.30 7.39 23.76
C PRO A 309 -20.73 8.71 23.13
N GLU A 310 -21.27 8.64 21.92
CA GLU A 310 -21.89 9.80 21.30
C GLU A 310 -23.12 10.22 22.12
N PRO A 311 -23.33 11.54 22.33
CA PRO A 311 -24.56 12.00 22.93
C PRO A 311 -25.72 11.62 22.00
N SER A 312 -26.77 11.04 22.56
CA SER A 312 -27.99 10.69 21.83
C SER A 312 -28.45 11.90 21.02
N SER A 313 -28.34 11.84 19.70
CA SER A 313 -28.80 12.90 18.81
C SER A 313 -30.33 12.95 18.90
N SER A 314 -30.83 13.74 19.83
CA SER A 314 -32.20 14.22 19.80
C SER A 314 -32.31 15.18 18.62
N SER A 315 -32.60 14.65 17.43
CA SER A 315 -33.09 15.47 16.33
C SER A 315 -34.32 16.22 16.85
N PRO A 316 -34.34 17.56 16.89
CA PRO A 316 -35.57 18.27 17.18
C PRO A 316 -36.51 17.98 16.01
N GLN A 317 -37.58 17.23 16.27
CA GLN A 317 -38.72 17.19 15.37
C GLN A 317 -39.19 18.63 15.18
N THR A 318 -38.83 19.21 14.05
CA THR A 318 -39.42 20.47 13.60
C THR A 318 -40.86 20.14 13.27
N SER A 319 -41.76 20.32 14.24
CA SER A 319 -43.19 20.42 13.96
C SER A 319 -43.41 21.64 13.06
N ALA A 320 -43.52 21.40 11.76
CA ALA A 320 -44.16 22.32 10.85
C ALA A 320 -45.65 21.97 10.78
N ARG A 321 -46.42 22.86 11.40
CA ARG A 321 -47.87 23.15 11.32
C ARG A 321 -48.76 22.27 10.43
#